data_AF-A0A293MIA4-F1
#
_entry.id   AF-A0A293MIA4-F1
#
_cell.length_a   1.000
_cell.length_b   1.000
_cell.length_c   1.000
_cell.angle_alpha   90.00
_cell.angle_beta   90.00
_cell.angle_gamma   90.00
#
_symmetry.space_group_name_H-M   'P 1'
#
loop_
_entity.id
_entity.type
_entity.pdbx_description
1 polymer ?
#
loop_
_entity_poly.entity_id
_entity_poly.type
_entity_poly.pdbx_seq_one_letter_code
_entity_poly.pdbx_strand_id
1 'polypeptide(L)'
;MALPTAERFVGRFPQIYALISLILSLHVCFGRYGGYTERCAMPETLRGEWYSKEYGDDTYTVIEDDRVNNRGICLSVLNTNNDNFTIVFKQHHQECYYCVRFFVRTLNVLEKIETGCVNLNAGEVPNREAVCRTLDTEQELITLFSVNPTSKSCRPSLEGVWKFAYRNSYKFTGECKHPEANITACQRPGTQFFIVNQQFTINYRKCEGMQETEDGEVQFKCLGDWYIGKNHYFAAMNARESRIDEKYRCFLANRDDDLFLGVSITPECSILKTPQESPERYRMEQVKTEVVLPRCQFPDNFTGTWLNTANFDSEVVINKTHIVERWKPDTRFKEQIYVCIERRQNRFLLSRHLIVIRYRKGREMIVDEFSTVCSWTMFPGKEQWRYDILISQDPVTIKCPVAGKFRFEQRGDIPFETRIRGGVTQIPRPNVYCKENISDFSVCDPDQRIINIDADYCISVDYFGRPIDIYSERLRLEFVEE
;
A
#
# COMPACT_ATOMS: atom_id res chain seq x y z
N MET A 1 72.61 19.18 39.02
CA MET A 1 73.39 20.44 39.04
C MET A 1 72.64 21.40 38.14
N ALA A 2 71.73 22.24 38.64
CA ALA A 2 71.91 23.39 39.54
C ALA A 2 71.77 24.70 38.72
N LEU A 3 70.78 25.51 39.09
CA LEU A 3 70.53 26.87 38.58
C LEU A 3 71.66 27.84 38.99
N PRO A 4 71.75 29.03 38.37
CA PRO A 4 71.15 30.25 38.95
C PRO A 4 70.28 31.01 37.90
N THR A 5 69.08 31.56 38.18
CA THR A 5 68.74 32.76 39.01
C THR A 5 69.52 34.02 38.61
N ALA A 6 68.97 34.98 37.85
CA ALA A 6 67.89 35.94 38.15
C ALA A 6 68.39 37.26 38.79
N GLU A 7 68.06 38.42 38.20
CA GLU A 7 68.04 39.83 38.70
C GLU A 7 67.97 40.80 37.48
N ARG A 8 67.41 42.04 37.46
CA ARG A 8 66.49 42.80 38.36
C ARG A 8 66.04 44.14 37.69
N PHE A 9 64.97 44.78 38.21
CA PHE A 9 64.48 46.18 38.01
C PHE A 9 64.10 46.66 36.56
N VAL A 10 62.85 47.02 36.21
CA VAL A 10 61.91 48.09 36.68
C VAL A 10 62.15 49.46 36.04
N GLY A 11 61.16 49.97 35.27
CA GLY A 11 61.14 51.35 34.77
C GLY A 11 59.96 51.74 33.84
N ARG A 12 58.97 52.48 34.40
CA ARG A 12 57.97 53.37 33.74
C ARG A 12 56.92 52.81 32.75
N PHE A 13 55.69 52.71 33.26
CA PHE A 13 54.43 53.11 32.59
C PHE A 13 54.32 54.66 32.49
N PRO A 14 53.33 55.30 31.79
CA PRO A 14 52.04 54.79 31.26
C PRO A 14 51.67 55.24 29.80
N GLN A 15 50.39 55.06 29.41
CA GLN A 15 49.63 55.69 28.29
C GLN A 15 49.17 54.84 27.06
N ILE A 16 48.86 53.54 27.17
CA ILE A 16 48.14 52.80 26.09
C ILE A 16 47.02 51.87 26.59
N TYR A 17 46.15 52.34 27.51
CA TYR A 17 45.03 51.52 28.03
C TYR A 17 43.63 52.13 27.84
N ALA A 18 43.49 53.26 27.15
CA ALA A 18 42.19 53.90 26.87
C ALA A 18 41.60 53.60 25.47
N LEU A 19 42.40 53.10 24.52
CA LEU A 19 42.01 52.95 23.11
C LEU A 19 41.61 51.51 22.71
N ILE A 20 42.01 50.49 23.49
CA ILE A 20 41.74 49.08 23.16
C ILE A 20 40.32 48.67 23.58
N SER A 21 39.74 49.30 24.60
CA SER A 21 38.40 48.96 25.11
C SER A 21 37.23 49.48 24.25
N LEU A 22 37.47 50.37 23.27
CA LEU A 22 36.41 50.88 22.38
C LEU A 22 36.33 50.12 21.05
N ILE A 23 37.38 49.38 20.69
CA ILE A 23 37.44 48.59 19.44
C ILE A 23 36.84 47.19 19.65
N LEU A 24 36.87 46.64 20.87
CA LEU A 24 36.23 45.36 21.19
C LEU A 24 34.69 45.45 21.35
N SER A 25 34.11 46.64 21.51
CA SER A 25 32.66 46.84 21.66
C SER A 25 31.92 47.16 20.36
N LEU A 26 32.62 47.22 19.21
CA LEU A 26 32.07 47.60 17.91
C LEU A 26 32.23 46.53 16.81
N HIS A 27 32.58 45.30 17.19
CA HIS A 27 32.60 44.13 16.30
C HIS A 27 31.64 43.00 16.72
N VAL A 28 30.69 43.30 17.62
CA VAL A 28 29.57 42.39 17.97
C VAL A 28 28.30 42.68 17.13
N CYS A 29 28.28 43.77 16.35
CA CYS A 29 27.13 44.17 15.51
C CYS A 29 27.35 44.06 14.00
N PHE A 30 28.24 43.16 13.55
CA PHE A 30 28.02 42.48 12.26
C PHE A 30 27.61 41.05 12.53
N GLY A 31 26.33 40.90 12.92
CA GLY A 31 25.66 39.62 12.81
C GLY A 31 25.71 39.19 11.35
N ARG A 32 26.62 38.26 11.03
CA ARG A 32 26.54 37.50 9.79
C ARG A 32 25.21 36.76 9.85
N TYR A 33 24.19 37.32 9.19
CA TYR A 33 23.24 36.52 8.43
C TYR A 33 24.03 35.80 7.33
N GLY A 34 24.83 34.82 7.75
CA GLY A 34 25.13 33.67 6.92
C GLY A 34 23.81 32.96 6.78
N GLY A 35 23.01 33.39 5.79
CA GLY A 35 21.89 32.60 5.33
C GLY A 35 22.44 31.21 5.08
N TYR A 36 21.87 30.21 5.76
CA TYR A 36 22.07 28.83 5.37
C TYR A 36 21.55 28.73 3.94
N THR A 37 22.44 28.81 2.96
CA THR A 37 22.19 28.23 1.66
C THR A 37 22.16 26.74 1.88
N GLU A 38 21.01 26.24 2.34
CA GLU A 38 20.67 24.83 2.25
C GLU A 38 20.89 24.46 0.79
N ARG A 39 21.98 23.72 0.54
CA ARG A 39 22.27 23.22 -0.80
C ARG A 39 21.07 22.39 -1.20
N CYS A 40 20.48 22.67 -2.36
CA CYS A 40 19.44 21.81 -2.88
C CYS A 40 19.99 20.37 -2.96
N ALA A 41 19.41 19.49 -2.16
CA ALA A 41 19.75 18.08 -2.14
C ALA A 41 18.61 17.29 -2.80
N MET A 42 18.92 16.63 -3.91
CA MET A 42 17.98 15.82 -4.64
C MET A 42 17.51 14.63 -3.78
N PRO A 43 16.19 14.34 -3.67
CA PRO A 43 15.70 13.15 -3.00
C PRO A 43 16.31 11.86 -3.58
N GLU A 44 16.72 10.92 -2.72
CA GLU A 44 17.35 9.66 -3.15
C GLU A 44 16.45 8.82 -4.06
N THR A 45 15.12 8.95 -3.93
CA THR A 45 14.12 8.31 -4.77
C THR A 45 14.10 8.79 -6.22
N LEU A 46 14.68 9.96 -6.53
CA LEU A 46 14.79 10.49 -7.89
C LEU A 46 16.16 10.23 -8.52
N ARG A 47 17.19 9.96 -7.71
CA ARG A 47 18.58 9.82 -8.21
C ARG A 47 18.75 8.58 -9.07
N GLY A 48 19.60 8.70 -10.09
CA GLY A 48 19.93 7.60 -11.01
C GLY A 48 19.84 8.00 -12.48
N GLU A 49 19.91 6.98 -13.33
CA GLU A 49 19.81 7.12 -14.78
C GLU A 49 18.44 6.63 -15.27
N TRP A 50 17.78 7.48 -16.04
CA TRP A 50 16.41 7.34 -16.48
C TRP A 50 16.29 7.49 -17.99
N TYR A 51 15.54 6.60 -18.64
CA TYR A 51 15.20 6.67 -20.05
C TYR A 51 13.75 7.13 -20.21
N SER A 52 13.53 8.06 -21.14
CA SER A 52 12.23 8.59 -21.54
C SER A 52 12.20 8.80 -23.05
N LYS A 53 11.01 8.71 -23.66
CA LYS A 53 10.79 9.19 -25.02
C LYS A 53 10.08 10.53 -24.94
N GLU A 54 10.73 11.58 -25.44
CA GLU A 54 10.30 12.96 -25.29
C GLU A 54 10.17 13.59 -26.68
N TYR A 55 8.94 13.96 -27.06
CA TYR A 55 8.62 14.51 -28.39
C TYR A 55 9.04 13.60 -29.57
N GLY A 56 9.14 12.29 -29.34
CA GLY A 56 9.58 11.28 -30.30
C GLY A 56 11.05 10.87 -30.18
N ASP A 57 11.88 11.70 -29.52
CA ASP A 57 13.31 11.48 -29.36
C ASP A 57 13.65 10.68 -28.09
N ASP A 58 14.63 9.79 -28.21
CA ASP A 58 15.11 8.95 -27.11
C ASP A 58 16.02 9.76 -26.17
N THR A 59 15.54 10.02 -24.96
CA THR A 59 16.17 10.92 -23.98
C THR A 59 16.68 10.15 -22.76
N TYR A 60 17.91 10.45 -22.34
CA TYR A 60 18.52 9.91 -21.13
C TYR A 60 18.71 11.03 -20.11
N THR A 61 17.97 10.93 -18.99
CA THR A 61 18.02 11.88 -17.88
C THR A 61 18.84 11.27 -16.73
N VAL A 62 19.95 11.90 -16.39
CA VAL A 62 20.81 11.55 -15.23
C VAL A 62 20.53 12.55 -14.12
N ILE A 63 20.08 12.04 -12.97
CA ILE A 63 19.71 12.81 -11.80
C ILE A 63 20.74 12.49 -10.69
N GLU A 64 21.56 13.48 -10.35
CA GLU A 64 22.61 13.39 -9.32
C GLU A 64 22.14 13.99 -7.98
N ASP A 65 23.05 14.33 -7.08
CA ASP A 65 22.72 14.91 -5.77
C ASP A 65 22.37 16.40 -5.83
N ASP A 66 23.00 17.18 -6.72
CA ASP A 66 22.76 18.63 -6.88
C ASP A 66 22.32 19.07 -8.29
N ARG A 67 22.30 18.17 -9.29
CA ARG A 67 22.06 18.53 -10.70
C ARG A 67 21.30 17.47 -11.50
N VAL A 68 20.80 17.90 -12.65
CA VAL A 68 20.24 17.04 -13.69
C VAL A 68 20.88 17.39 -15.04
N ASN A 69 21.29 16.39 -15.82
CA ASN A 69 21.84 16.63 -17.16
C ASN A 69 20.81 17.38 -18.04
N ASN A 70 21.29 18.23 -18.95
CA ASN A 70 20.44 19.05 -19.84
C ASN A 70 19.46 20.02 -19.15
N ARG A 71 19.50 20.19 -17.82
CA ARG A 71 18.71 21.16 -17.03
C ARG A 71 19.57 22.01 -16.07
N GLY A 72 20.69 21.46 -15.59
CA GLY A 72 21.69 22.15 -14.78
C GLY A 72 21.56 21.93 -13.28
N ILE A 73 22.04 22.88 -12.47
CA ILE A 73 22.09 22.79 -11.00
C ILE A 73 20.70 23.08 -10.41
N CYS A 74 20.31 22.34 -9.38
CA CYS A 74 19.12 22.62 -8.60
C CYS A 74 19.27 23.86 -7.71
N LEU A 75 18.27 24.75 -7.74
CA LEU A 75 18.16 25.92 -6.87
C LEU A 75 17.24 25.69 -5.67
N SER A 76 16.11 24.97 -5.86
CA SER A 76 15.13 24.74 -4.80
C SER A 76 14.31 23.47 -5.06
N VAL A 77 14.02 22.70 -4.01
CA VAL A 77 13.10 21.56 -4.01
C VAL A 77 11.91 21.87 -3.10
N LEU A 78 10.70 21.61 -3.60
CA LEU A 78 9.48 21.54 -2.81
C LEU A 78 8.96 20.09 -2.83
N ASN A 79 9.05 19.42 -1.70
CA ASN A 79 8.29 18.20 -1.44
C ASN A 79 6.85 18.57 -1.06
N THR A 80 5.85 18.14 -1.83
CA THR A 80 4.43 18.41 -1.53
C THR A 80 3.84 17.31 -0.67
N ASN A 81 3.98 16.07 -1.17
CA ASN A 81 3.78 14.80 -0.51
C ASN A 81 4.99 13.96 -0.96
N ASN A 82 5.49 12.98 -0.18
CA ASN A 82 6.78 12.31 -0.42
C ASN A 82 6.97 11.61 -1.79
N ASP A 83 5.92 11.56 -2.62
CA ASP A 83 5.92 11.04 -3.99
C ASP A 83 5.83 12.15 -5.07
N ASN A 84 5.87 13.44 -4.69
CA ASN A 84 5.66 14.59 -5.58
C ASN A 84 6.59 15.76 -5.24
N PHE A 85 7.53 16.04 -6.16
CA PHE A 85 8.59 17.03 -5.98
C PHE A 85 8.56 18.07 -7.09
N THR A 86 8.38 19.34 -6.75
CA THR A 86 8.56 20.46 -7.68
C THR A 86 9.96 21.04 -7.48
N ILE A 87 10.76 21.08 -8.54
CA ILE A 87 12.18 21.40 -8.50
C ILE A 87 12.50 22.48 -9.53
N VAL A 88 13.28 23.48 -9.12
CA VAL A 88 13.78 24.54 -10.00
C VAL A 88 15.25 24.28 -10.32
N PHE A 89 15.57 24.23 -11.61
CA PHE A 89 16.94 24.09 -12.12
C PHE A 89 17.41 25.35 -12.84
N LYS A 90 18.73 25.58 -12.85
CA LYS A 90 19.40 26.63 -13.61
C LYS A 90 20.47 26.04 -14.52
N GLN A 91 20.38 26.35 -15.82
CA GLN A 91 21.36 25.96 -16.82
C GLN A 91 22.72 26.65 -16.56
N HIS A 92 23.83 25.92 -16.70
CA HIS A 92 25.15 26.46 -16.37
C HIS A 92 25.66 27.58 -17.30
N HIS A 93 25.24 27.55 -18.57
CA HIS A 93 25.82 28.38 -19.65
C HIS A 93 24.85 29.42 -20.23
N GLN A 94 23.63 29.52 -19.71
CA GLN A 94 22.57 30.41 -20.17
C GLN A 94 21.75 30.89 -18.96
N GLU A 95 21.13 32.07 -19.01
CA GLU A 95 20.19 32.54 -17.97
C GLU A 95 18.80 31.88 -18.08
N CYS A 96 18.82 30.56 -18.28
CA CYS A 96 17.68 29.71 -18.53
C CYS A 96 17.36 28.90 -17.27
N TYR A 97 16.09 28.95 -16.85
CA TYR A 97 15.57 28.22 -15.71
C TYR A 97 14.51 27.22 -16.15
N TYR A 98 14.43 26.09 -15.47
CA TYR A 98 13.43 25.05 -15.70
C TYR A 98 12.69 24.75 -14.39
N CYS A 99 11.37 24.71 -14.44
CA CYS A 99 10.58 24.11 -13.37
C CYS A 99 10.16 22.70 -13.82
N VAL A 100 10.58 21.69 -13.07
CA VAL A 100 10.23 20.28 -13.31
C VAL A 100 9.48 19.77 -12.10
N ARG A 101 8.35 19.10 -12.32
CA ARG A 101 7.60 18.44 -11.26
C ARG A 101 7.60 16.93 -11.50
N PHE A 102 8.27 16.21 -10.61
CA PHE A 102 8.38 14.76 -10.63
C PHE A 102 7.28 14.11 -9.79
N PHE A 103 6.75 13.00 -10.28
CA PHE A 103 5.84 12.11 -9.60
C PHE A 103 6.51 10.74 -9.48
N VAL A 104 6.80 10.31 -8.26
CA VAL A 104 7.35 8.97 -7.99
C VAL A 104 6.19 7.97 -8.07
N ARG A 105 6.16 7.15 -9.13
CA ARG A 105 5.19 6.05 -9.23
C ARG A 105 5.73 4.82 -8.53
N THR A 106 6.98 4.47 -8.80
CA THR A 106 7.70 3.35 -8.17
C THR A 106 9.20 3.65 -8.13
N LEU A 107 10.01 2.81 -7.49
CA LEU A 107 11.48 2.94 -7.52
C LEU A 107 12.09 2.81 -8.93
N ASN A 108 11.33 2.31 -9.92
CA ASN A 108 11.81 2.08 -11.28
C ASN A 108 11.06 2.91 -12.33
N VAL A 109 10.07 3.70 -11.91
CA VAL A 109 9.21 4.49 -12.80
C VAL A 109 8.90 5.83 -12.13
N LEU A 110 9.30 6.91 -12.80
CA LEU A 110 8.87 8.27 -12.48
C LEU A 110 7.98 8.77 -13.61
N GLU A 111 7.20 9.81 -13.34
CA GLU A 111 6.64 10.67 -14.36
C GLU A 111 7.08 12.12 -14.10
N LYS A 112 7.18 12.95 -15.13
CA LYS A 112 7.42 14.39 -14.99
C LYS A 112 6.44 15.21 -15.83
N ILE A 113 6.24 16.44 -15.39
CA ILE A 113 5.83 17.58 -16.21
C ILE A 113 6.90 18.66 -16.08
N GLU A 114 7.14 19.45 -17.11
CA GLU A 114 8.14 20.53 -17.04
C GLU A 114 7.77 21.77 -17.86
N THR A 115 8.45 22.87 -17.57
CA THR A 115 8.45 24.06 -18.42
C THR A 115 9.50 23.91 -19.51
N GLY A 116 9.30 24.61 -20.63
CA GLY A 116 10.41 25.01 -21.50
C GLY A 116 11.40 25.93 -20.76
N CYS A 117 12.38 26.46 -21.50
CA CYS A 117 13.33 27.42 -20.98
C CYS A 117 12.63 28.72 -20.53
N VAL A 118 12.65 29.01 -19.23
CA VAL A 118 12.12 30.26 -18.65
C VAL A 118 13.26 31.25 -18.48
N ASN A 119 13.20 32.37 -19.19
CA ASN A 119 14.04 33.53 -18.95
C ASN A 119 13.31 34.47 -17.97
N LEU A 120 14.03 34.97 -16.96
CA LEU A 120 13.50 35.90 -15.96
C LEU A 120 13.82 37.34 -16.33
N ASN A 121 12.98 38.28 -15.89
CA ASN A 121 13.21 39.70 -16.14
C ASN A 121 14.35 40.24 -15.28
N ALA A 122 14.99 41.34 -15.72
CA ALA A 122 16.08 41.96 -14.98
C ALA A 122 15.62 42.39 -13.56
N GLY A 123 16.22 41.78 -12.54
CA GLY A 123 15.88 42.00 -11.12
C GLY A 123 14.84 41.03 -10.53
N GLU A 124 14.27 40.13 -11.33
CA GLU A 124 13.39 39.07 -10.85
C GLU A 124 14.21 37.95 -10.17
N VAL A 125 13.87 37.60 -8.93
CA VAL A 125 14.58 36.56 -8.17
C VAL A 125 14.15 35.18 -8.67
N PRO A 126 15.08 34.24 -8.96
CA PRO A 126 14.76 32.89 -9.40
C PRO A 126 14.20 32.01 -8.25
N ASN A 127 12.97 32.31 -7.84
CA ASN A 127 12.19 31.51 -6.91
C ASN A 127 11.20 30.59 -7.65
N ARG A 128 10.57 29.69 -6.89
CA ARG A 128 9.56 28.75 -7.38
C ARG A 128 8.42 29.47 -8.12
N GLU A 129 7.92 30.57 -7.56
CA GLU A 129 6.79 31.33 -8.08
C GLU A 129 7.09 31.93 -9.46
N ALA A 130 8.28 32.53 -9.63
CA ALA A 130 8.68 33.17 -10.88
C ALA A 130 8.94 32.15 -11.99
N VAL A 131 9.61 31.02 -11.69
CA VAL A 131 9.99 30.01 -12.70
C VAL A 131 8.82 29.08 -13.03
N CYS A 132 8.07 28.60 -12.03
CA CYS A 132 6.98 27.64 -12.25
C CYS A 132 5.66 28.27 -12.74
N ARG A 133 5.59 29.60 -12.92
CA ARG A 133 4.35 30.30 -13.34
C ARG A 133 3.76 29.82 -14.67
N THR A 134 4.59 29.28 -15.56
CA THR A 134 4.21 28.75 -16.88
C THR A 134 4.13 27.22 -16.91
N LEU A 135 4.19 26.54 -15.76
CA LEU A 135 4.06 25.09 -15.70
C LEU A 135 2.58 24.72 -15.86
N ASP A 136 2.22 24.25 -17.06
CA ASP A 136 0.91 23.66 -17.31
C ASP A 136 0.76 22.36 -16.49
N THR A 137 -0.30 22.25 -15.70
CA THR A 137 -0.61 21.05 -14.88
C THR A 137 -1.37 19.99 -15.64
N GLU A 138 -1.99 20.34 -16.76
CA GLU A 138 -2.78 19.44 -17.61
C GLU A 138 -1.98 18.89 -18.81
N GLN A 139 -0.69 19.27 -18.92
CA GLN A 139 0.21 18.73 -19.94
C GLN A 139 0.37 17.21 -19.81
N GLU A 140 0.64 16.54 -20.92
CA GLU A 140 0.82 15.08 -20.90
C GLU A 140 2.07 14.67 -20.09
N LEU A 141 1.88 13.67 -19.22
CA LEU A 141 2.92 13.14 -18.35
C LEU A 141 3.99 12.42 -19.16
N ILE A 142 5.25 12.87 -19.06
CA ILE A 142 6.40 12.15 -19.61
C ILE A 142 6.76 11.03 -18.64
N THR A 143 6.74 9.78 -19.10
CA THR A 143 7.18 8.62 -18.29
C THR A 143 8.68 8.42 -18.38
N LEU A 144 9.34 8.20 -17.24
CA LEU A 144 10.74 7.86 -17.13
C LEU A 144 10.90 6.46 -16.53
N PHE A 145 11.64 5.58 -17.20
CA PHE A 145 11.98 4.24 -16.73
C PHE A 145 13.43 4.20 -16.26
N SER A 146 13.69 3.56 -15.12
CA SER A 146 15.07 3.36 -14.67
C SER A 146 15.84 2.50 -15.68
N VAL A 147 17.03 2.94 -16.09
CA VAL A 147 17.91 2.20 -17.00
C VAL A 147 18.45 0.92 -16.32
N ASN A 148 18.65 0.98 -15.00
CA ASN A 148 19.15 -0.11 -14.17
C ASN A 148 18.14 -0.46 -13.06
N PRO A 149 16.97 -1.02 -13.41
CA PRO A 149 15.85 -1.14 -12.47
C PRO A 149 16.06 -2.24 -11.44
N THR A 150 15.58 -1.96 -10.22
CA THR A 150 15.50 -2.93 -9.12
C THR A 150 14.47 -4.01 -9.41
N SER A 151 14.75 -5.25 -9.01
CA SER A 151 13.80 -6.36 -9.19
C SER A 151 12.50 -6.14 -8.40
N LYS A 152 11.36 -6.09 -9.09
CA LYS A 152 10.02 -6.01 -8.50
C LYS A 152 9.19 -7.23 -8.85
N SER A 153 8.27 -7.61 -7.95
CA SER A 153 7.34 -8.70 -8.18
C SER A 153 6.25 -8.26 -9.16
N CYS A 154 5.91 -9.08 -10.15
CA CYS A 154 4.78 -8.87 -11.05
C CYS A 154 3.43 -9.20 -10.41
N ARG A 155 3.41 -9.81 -9.21
CA ARG A 155 2.19 -10.28 -8.54
C ARG A 155 1.08 -9.21 -8.39
N PRO A 156 1.36 -7.97 -7.93
CA PRO A 156 0.33 -6.92 -7.87
C PRO A 156 -0.15 -6.49 -9.26
N SER A 157 0.69 -6.59 -10.30
CA SER A 157 0.38 -6.22 -11.68
C SER A 157 -0.46 -7.29 -12.41
N LEU A 158 -0.03 -8.55 -12.36
CA LEU A 158 -0.67 -9.69 -13.03
C LEU A 158 -0.25 -11.03 -12.36
N GLU A 159 -1.22 -11.80 -11.86
CA GLU A 159 -1.07 -13.18 -11.35
C GLU A 159 -2.04 -14.08 -12.13
N GLY A 160 -1.56 -15.19 -12.70
CA GLY A 160 -2.42 -16.16 -13.40
C GLY A 160 -1.84 -16.72 -14.70
N VAL A 161 -2.53 -17.73 -15.25
CA VAL A 161 -2.45 -18.10 -16.66
C VAL A 161 -3.70 -17.61 -17.36
N TRP A 162 -3.52 -16.89 -18.44
CA TRP A 162 -4.60 -16.26 -19.19
C TRP A 162 -4.50 -16.71 -20.65
N LYS A 163 -5.63 -17.07 -21.25
CA LYS A 163 -5.77 -17.00 -22.71
C LYS A 163 -6.09 -15.56 -23.07
N PHE A 164 -5.67 -15.14 -24.25
CA PHE A 164 -5.99 -13.81 -24.73
C PHE A 164 -6.25 -13.80 -26.22
N ALA A 165 -7.08 -12.85 -26.65
CA ALA A 165 -7.21 -12.43 -28.04
C ALA A 165 -6.66 -11.00 -28.16
N TYR A 166 -5.87 -10.70 -29.18
CA TYR A 166 -5.20 -9.41 -29.31
C TYR A 166 -5.61 -8.64 -30.57
N ARG A 167 -5.61 -7.32 -30.46
CA ARG A 167 -5.77 -6.37 -31.56
C ARG A 167 -4.67 -5.33 -31.46
N ASN A 168 -4.00 -5.05 -32.57
CA ASN A 168 -3.10 -3.91 -32.70
C ASN A 168 -3.67 -2.96 -33.77
N SER A 169 -4.05 -1.75 -33.38
CA SER A 169 -4.75 -0.79 -34.26
C SER A 169 -3.89 -0.22 -35.40
N TYR A 170 -2.57 -0.41 -35.34
CA TYR A 170 -1.61 0.12 -36.30
C TYR A 170 -1.11 -0.93 -37.29
N LYS A 171 -1.23 -2.22 -36.95
CA LYS A 171 -0.98 -3.34 -37.87
C LYS A 171 -2.28 -3.73 -38.60
N PHE A 172 -3.19 -4.42 -37.91
CA PHE A 172 -4.30 -5.12 -38.57
C PHE A 172 -5.70 -4.76 -38.05
N THR A 173 -6.68 -4.84 -38.96
CA THR A 173 -8.11 -4.75 -38.63
C THR A 173 -8.63 -6.09 -38.10
N GLY A 174 -9.43 -6.05 -37.03
CA GLY A 174 -10.04 -7.23 -36.41
C GLY A 174 -9.43 -7.59 -35.05
N GLU A 175 -9.52 -8.85 -34.65
CA GLU A 175 -8.97 -9.34 -33.38
C GLU A 175 -8.51 -10.78 -33.57
N CYS A 176 -7.24 -11.06 -33.29
CA CYS A 176 -6.66 -12.39 -33.39
C CYS A 176 -6.92 -13.18 -32.09
N LYS A 177 -7.77 -14.21 -32.17
CA LYS A 177 -7.99 -15.20 -31.11
C LYS A 177 -7.43 -16.55 -31.54
N HIS A 178 -6.36 -17.00 -30.89
CA HIS A 178 -5.75 -18.31 -31.14
C HIS A 178 -5.73 -19.17 -29.86
N PRO A 179 -6.11 -20.46 -29.89
CA PRO A 179 -6.25 -21.28 -28.69
C PRO A 179 -4.93 -21.49 -27.93
N GLU A 180 -3.78 -21.43 -28.59
CA GLU A 180 -2.48 -21.55 -27.92
C GLU A 180 -1.97 -20.25 -27.29
N ALA A 181 -2.41 -19.07 -27.75
CA ALA A 181 -1.93 -17.79 -27.25
C ALA A 181 -2.20 -17.65 -25.76
N ASN A 182 -1.18 -17.35 -24.95
CA ASN A 182 -1.33 -17.23 -23.50
C ASN A 182 -0.40 -16.19 -22.87
N ILE A 183 -0.80 -15.73 -21.68
CA ILE A 183 0.03 -14.94 -20.78
C ILE A 183 0.22 -15.76 -19.50
N THR A 184 1.48 -15.93 -19.09
CA THR A 184 1.85 -16.70 -17.89
C THR A 184 2.58 -15.77 -16.93
N ALA A 185 1.93 -15.43 -15.81
CA ALA A 185 2.44 -14.46 -14.84
C ALA A 185 2.38 -15.02 -13.41
N CYS A 186 3.46 -14.82 -12.64
CA CYS A 186 3.58 -15.10 -11.20
C CYS A 186 3.06 -16.46 -10.72
N GLN A 187 3.16 -17.50 -11.56
CA GLN A 187 2.63 -18.82 -11.21
C GLN A 187 3.31 -19.44 -9.99
N ARG A 188 4.59 -19.13 -9.74
CA ARG A 188 5.33 -19.63 -8.57
C ARG A 188 5.77 -18.48 -7.66
N PRO A 189 5.64 -18.61 -6.33
CA PRO A 189 6.25 -17.65 -5.42
C PRO A 189 7.76 -17.68 -5.64
N GLY A 190 8.35 -16.50 -5.88
CA GLY A 190 9.79 -16.40 -6.06
C GLY A 190 10.51 -16.78 -4.77
N THR A 191 11.62 -17.49 -4.91
CA THR A 191 12.58 -17.65 -3.81
C THR A 191 13.63 -16.55 -3.91
N GLN A 192 14.42 -16.36 -2.86
CA GLN A 192 15.58 -15.45 -2.87
C GLN A 192 16.62 -15.76 -3.98
N PHE A 193 16.51 -16.92 -4.65
CA PHE A 193 17.40 -17.36 -5.72
C PHE A 193 16.74 -17.37 -7.12
N PHE A 194 15.42 -17.21 -7.22
CA PHE A 194 14.67 -17.40 -8.47
C PHE A 194 13.71 -16.24 -8.77
N ILE A 195 14.00 -15.51 -9.85
CA ILE A 195 13.26 -14.35 -10.38
C ILE A 195 11.86 -14.66 -10.94
N VAL A 196 11.29 -15.84 -10.64
CA VAL A 196 10.08 -16.38 -11.31
C VAL A 196 8.82 -15.54 -11.05
N ASN A 197 8.75 -14.82 -9.93
CA ASN A 197 7.69 -13.86 -9.64
C ASN A 197 8.01 -12.41 -10.06
N GLN A 198 9.15 -12.16 -10.69
CA GLN A 198 9.62 -10.83 -11.13
C GLN A 198 9.48 -10.64 -12.64
N GLN A 199 9.00 -11.67 -13.33
CA GLN A 199 8.79 -11.67 -14.77
C GLN A 199 7.48 -12.38 -15.14
N PHE A 200 6.95 -12.05 -16.31
CA PHE A 200 5.88 -12.76 -16.98
C PHE A 200 6.22 -12.96 -18.46
N THR A 201 5.60 -13.95 -19.07
CA THR A 201 5.77 -14.27 -20.49
C THR A 201 4.43 -14.11 -21.21
N ILE A 202 4.45 -13.41 -22.36
CA ILE A 202 3.36 -13.38 -23.34
C ILE A 202 3.80 -14.25 -24.52
N ASN A 203 2.95 -15.19 -24.93
CA ASN A 203 3.14 -16.02 -26.12
C ASN A 203 2.08 -15.65 -27.16
N TYR A 204 2.50 -14.91 -28.18
CA TYR A 204 1.70 -14.56 -29.34
C TYR A 204 1.65 -15.71 -30.33
N ARG A 205 0.53 -15.81 -31.03
CA ARG A 205 0.31 -16.79 -32.09
C ARG A 205 -0.28 -16.10 -33.31
N LYS A 206 0.10 -16.59 -34.49
CA LYS A 206 -0.49 -16.17 -35.75
C LYS A 206 -1.93 -16.69 -35.87
N CYS A 207 -2.83 -15.88 -36.41
CA CYS A 207 -4.19 -16.27 -36.74
C CYS A 207 -4.32 -16.59 -38.24
N GLU A 208 -5.08 -17.63 -38.55
CA GLU A 208 -5.43 -17.99 -39.92
C GLU A 208 -6.16 -16.82 -40.62
N GLY A 209 -5.79 -16.53 -41.87
CA GLY A 209 -6.32 -15.40 -42.64
C GLY A 209 -5.78 -14.01 -42.27
N MET A 210 -4.99 -13.86 -41.19
CA MET A 210 -4.46 -12.56 -40.74
C MET A 210 -2.94 -12.47 -40.95
N GLN A 211 -2.50 -12.01 -42.13
CA GLN A 211 -1.07 -12.08 -42.50
C GLN A 211 -0.12 -11.31 -41.58
N GLU A 212 -0.56 -10.21 -40.99
CA GLU A 212 0.22 -9.36 -40.07
C GLU A 212 0.18 -9.80 -38.60
N THR A 213 -0.43 -10.95 -38.31
CA THR A 213 -0.32 -11.60 -37.01
C THR A 213 0.94 -12.48 -36.97
N GLU A 214 1.58 -12.52 -35.80
CA GLU A 214 2.94 -13.03 -35.62
C GLU A 214 2.97 -14.11 -34.51
N ASP A 215 3.85 -15.09 -34.67
CA ASP A 215 4.23 -16.04 -33.63
C ASP A 215 5.45 -15.49 -32.89
N GLY A 216 5.39 -15.38 -31.56
CA GLY A 216 6.50 -14.83 -30.79
C GLY A 216 6.34 -14.95 -29.27
N GLU A 217 7.44 -15.25 -28.58
CA GLU A 217 7.49 -15.24 -27.11
C GLU A 217 8.19 -13.97 -26.61
N VAL A 218 7.49 -13.18 -25.80
CA VAL A 218 8.03 -11.96 -25.19
C VAL A 218 8.07 -12.12 -23.67
N GLN A 219 9.25 -11.90 -23.08
CA GLN A 219 9.49 -12.03 -21.65
C GLN A 219 9.73 -10.66 -21.02
N PHE A 220 8.79 -10.25 -20.17
CA PHE A 220 8.78 -8.96 -19.49
C PHE A 220 9.19 -9.12 -18.03
N LYS A 221 10.11 -8.28 -17.54
CA LYS A 221 10.39 -8.06 -16.12
C LYS A 221 9.58 -6.87 -15.62
N CYS A 222 8.95 -6.98 -14.45
CA CYS A 222 8.13 -5.89 -13.93
C CYS A 222 8.97 -4.79 -13.30
N LEU A 223 8.64 -3.56 -13.62
CA LEU A 223 9.21 -2.35 -13.03
C LEU A 223 8.36 -1.87 -11.85
N GLY A 224 7.05 -2.11 -11.91
CA GLY A 224 6.09 -1.94 -10.81
C GLY A 224 4.75 -1.41 -11.33
N ASP A 225 3.83 -1.14 -10.39
CA ASP A 225 2.45 -0.74 -10.67
C ASP A 225 1.96 0.39 -9.75
N TRP A 226 0.95 1.12 -10.22
CA TRP A 226 0.32 2.24 -9.51
C TRP A 226 -1.14 2.44 -9.97
N TYR A 227 -1.91 3.21 -9.19
CA TYR A 227 -3.30 3.50 -9.49
C TYR A 227 -3.51 5.00 -9.75
N ILE A 228 -4.35 5.32 -10.73
CA ILE A 228 -4.87 6.67 -10.98
C ILE A 228 -6.40 6.57 -11.07
N GLY A 229 -7.07 6.92 -9.97
CA GLY A 229 -8.52 6.73 -9.83
C GLY A 229 -8.92 5.25 -9.91
N LYS A 230 -9.61 4.87 -10.98
CA LYS A 230 -10.04 3.50 -11.27
C LYS A 230 -9.08 2.72 -12.18
N ASN A 231 -8.12 3.41 -12.79
CA ASN A 231 -7.16 2.83 -13.72
C ASN A 231 -5.95 2.27 -12.95
N HIS A 232 -5.57 1.04 -13.27
CA HIS A 232 -4.41 0.35 -12.75
C HIS A 232 -3.35 0.30 -13.86
N TYR A 233 -2.26 1.04 -13.64
CA TYR A 233 -1.13 1.08 -14.56
C TYR A 233 -0.01 0.19 -14.04
N PHE A 234 0.66 -0.51 -14.94
CA PHE A 234 1.92 -1.15 -14.62
C PHE A 234 2.91 -1.06 -15.77
N ALA A 235 4.20 -1.05 -15.44
CA ALA A 235 5.29 -0.93 -16.39
C ALA A 235 6.17 -2.19 -16.36
N ALA A 236 6.67 -2.57 -17.53
CA ALA A 236 7.59 -3.68 -17.67
C ALA A 236 8.67 -3.41 -18.73
N MET A 237 9.79 -4.13 -18.59
CA MET A 237 10.90 -4.12 -19.54
C MET A 237 11.06 -5.49 -20.21
N ASN A 238 11.22 -5.55 -21.52
CA ASN A 238 11.72 -6.74 -22.21
C ASN A 238 13.25 -6.75 -22.09
N ALA A 239 13.79 -7.64 -21.25
CA ALA A 239 15.23 -7.72 -21.02
C ALA A 239 16.02 -8.34 -22.19
N ARG A 240 15.34 -8.86 -23.22
CA ARG A 240 15.95 -9.43 -24.43
C ARG A 240 15.90 -8.50 -25.64
N GLU A 241 15.14 -7.41 -25.57
CA GLU A 241 15.08 -6.41 -26.65
C GLU A 241 16.25 -5.41 -26.52
N SER A 242 16.89 -5.13 -27.65
CA SER A 242 18.01 -4.20 -27.77
C SER A 242 17.56 -2.79 -28.17
N ARG A 243 16.45 -2.68 -28.90
CA ARG A 243 15.86 -1.41 -29.36
C ARG A 243 15.10 -0.74 -28.22
N ILE A 244 15.55 0.45 -27.83
CA ILE A 244 15.14 1.10 -26.57
C ILE A 244 13.66 1.52 -26.55
N ASP A 245 13.12 1.86 -27.72
CA ASP A 245 11.72 2.18 -28.02
C ASP A 245 10.79 0.96 -27.93
N GLU A 246 11.30 -0.24 -28.16
CA GLU A 246 10.55 -1.50 -27.95
C GLU A 246 10.83 -2.18 -26.60
N LYS A 247 11.90 -1.77 -25.90
CA LYS A 247 12.33 -2.36 -24.62
C LYS A 247 11.35 -2.12 -23.48
N TYR A 248 10.68 -0.98 -23.42
CA TYR A 248 9.76 -0.64 -22.31
C TYR A 248 8.30 -0.59 -22.79
N ARG A 249 7.40 -1.08 -21.93
CA ARG A 249 5.97 -1.16 -22.22
C ARG A 249 5.15 -0.80 -20.97
N CYS A 250 4.12 0.01 -21.19
CA CYS A 250 3.10 0.32 -20.20
C CYS A 250 1.86 -0.55 -20.47
N PHE A 251 1.16 -0.90 -19.39
CA PHE A 251 -0.07 -1.67 -19.41
C PHE A 251 -1.12 -0.93 -18.58
N LEU A 252 -2.38 -1.01 -19.01
CA LEU A 252 -3.52 -0.38 -18.37
C LEU A 252 -4.68 -1.38 -18.24
N ALA A 253 -5.04 -1.70 -17.00
CA ALA A 253 -6.28 -2.39 -16.65
C ALA A 253 -7.26 -1.41 -15.99
N ASN A 254 -8.58 -1.62 -16.13
CA ASN A 254 -9.58 -0.85 -15.41
C ASN A 254 -10.21 -1.71 -14.30
N ARG A 255 -10.41 -1.14 -13.11
CA ARG A 255 -10.94 -1.91 -11.97
C ARG A 255 -12.38 -2.40 -12.17
N ASP A 256 -13.17 -1.72 -12.99
CA ASP A 256 -14.58 -2.06 -13.24
C ASP A 256 -14.75 -3.02 -14.45
N ASP A 257 -13.71 -3.14 -15.30
CA ASP A 257 -13.65 -3.97 -16.51
C ASP A 257 -12.36 -4.80 -16.53
N ASP A 258 -12.46 -6.01 -15.98
CA ASP A 258 -11.41 -7.02 -15.90
C ASP A 258 -11.24 -7.85 -17.19
N LEU A 259 -12.03 -7.56 -18.23
CA LEU A 259 -11.99 -8.27 -19.51
C LEU A 259 -10.90 -7.75 -20.46
N PHE A 260 -10.50 -6.48 -20.33
CA PHE A 260 -9.55 -5.84 -21.24
C PHE A 260 -8.28 -5.34 -20.56
N LEU A 261 -7.14 -5.62 -21.19
CA LEU A 261 -5.83 -5.06 -20.86
C LEU A 261 -5.34 -4.24 -22.04
N GLY A 262 -5.13 -2.94 -21.84
CA GLY A 262 -4.50 -2.04 -22.80
C GLY A 262 -2.97 -2.07 -22.69
N VAL A 263 -2.27 -1.93 -23.80
CA VAL A 263 -0.80 -1.98 -23.89
C VAL A 263 -0.28 -0.87 -24.80
N SER A 264 0.82 -0.21 -24.40
CA SER A 264 1.48 0.81 -25.21
C SER A 264 2.37 0.16 -26.28
N ILE A 265 2.47 0.76 -27.46
CA ILE A 265 3.42 0.34 -28.51
C ILE A 265 4.76 1.08 -28.44
N THR A 266 4.83 2.14 -27.64
CA THR A 266 6.00 2.98 -27.36
C THR A 266 6.22 3.05 -25.85
N PRO A 267 7.38 3.56 -25.36
CA PRO A 267 7.68 3.67 -23.95
C PRO A 267 7.04 4.94 -23.36
N GLU A 268 5.73 5.10 -23.55
CA GLU A 268 4.95 6.27 -23.15
C GLU A 268 3.67 5.76 -22.48
N CYS A 269 3.48 5.98 -21.18
CA CYS A 269 2.26 5.52 -20.50
C CYS A 269 1.08 6.47 -20.74
N SER A 270 1.34 7.75 -21.06
CA SER A 270 0.34 8.80 -21.26
C SER A 270 -0.64 8.52 -22.41
N ILE A 271 -0.25 7.74 -23.42
CA ILE A 271 -1.13 7.32 -24.52
C ILE A 271 -2.27 6.39 -24.08
N LEU A 272 -2.11 5.70 -22.96
CA LEU A 272 -3.10 4.75 -22.43
C LEU A 272 -4.17 5.50 -21.64
N LYS A 273 -5.21 5.99 -22.32
CA LYS A 273 -6.38 6.63 -21.68
C LYS A 273 -7.38 5.59 -21.15
N THR A 274 -7.73 4.59 -21.97
CA THR A 274 -8.64 3.49 -21.65
C THR A 274 -8.13 2.16 -22.20
N PRO A 275 -8.40 0.99 -21.57
CA PRO A 275 -8.04 -0.32 -22.13
C PRO A 275 -8.63 -0.58 -23.54
N GLN A 276 -9.82 -0.03 -23.82
CA GLN A 276 -10.57 -0.31 -25.04
C GLN A 276 -10.04 0.48 -26.26
N GLU A 277 -9.51 1.69 -26.04
CA GLU A 277 -8.93 2.58 -27.05
C GLU A 277 -7.40 2.47 -27.14
N SER A 278 -6.79 1.60 -26.34
CA SER A 278 -5.33 1.40 -26.34
C SER A 278 -4.79 0.92 -27.70
N PRO A 279 -3.58 1.36 -28.11
CA PRO A 279 -2.90 0.97 -29.36
C PRO A 279 -2.87 -0.55 -29.60
N GLU A 280 -2.51 -1.27 -28.54
CA GLU A 280 -2.65 -2.71 -28.47
C GLU A 280 -3.60 -3.05 -27.31
N ARG A 281 -4.50 -4.00 -27.54
CA ARG A 281 -5.53 -4.39 -26.58
C ARG A 281 -5.68 -5.91 -26.57
N TYR A 282 -5.65 -6.48 -25.37
CA TYR A 282 -5.95 -7.89 -25.13
C TYR A 282 -7.34 -8.05 -24.51
N ARG A 283 -8.16 -8.96 -25.07
CA ARG A 283 -9.30 -9.54 -24.36
C ARG A 283 -8.81 -10.75 -23.57
N MET A 284 -8.92 -10.69 -22.26
CA MET A 284 -8.37 -11.66 -21.31
C MET A 284 -9.43 -12.72 -20.95
N GLU A 285 -9.05 -14.00 -20.99
CA GLU A 285 -9.88 -15.13 -20.59
C GLU A 285 -9.08 -15.96 -19.57
N GLN A 286 -9.48 -15.93 -18.29
CA GLN A 286 -8.73 -16.63 -17.24
C GLN A 286 -8.79 -18.15 -17.46
N VAL A 287 -7.62 -18.80 -17.52
CA VAL A 287 -7.56 -20.26 -17.52
C VAL A 287 -7.86 -20.73 -16.11
N LYS A 288 -9.08 -21.26 -15.91
CA LYS A 288 -9.38 -22.02 -14.70
C LYS A 288 -8.40 -23.18 -14.62
N THR A 289 -7.58 -23.21 -13.57
CA THR A 289 -6.79 -24.39 -13.23
C THR A 289 -7.69 -25.61 -13.18
N GLU A 290 -7.21 -26.74 -13.69
CA GLU A 290 -7.97 -28.00 -13.74
C GLU A 290 -8.62 -28.31 -12.38
N VAL A 291 -9.83 -28.86 -12.42
CA VAL A 291 -10.60 -29.16 -11.21
C VAL A 291 -9.84 -30.18 -10.37
N VAL A 292 -9.15 -29.70 -9.35
CA VAL A 292 -8.34 -30.55 -8.47
C VAL A 292 -9.28 -31.50 -7.74
N LEU A 293 -9.11 -32.80 -7.95
CA LEU A 293 -9.96 -33.80 -7.30
C LEU A 293 -9.59 -33.96 -5.82
N PRO A 294 -10.56 -34.01 -4.89
CA PRO A 294 -10.29 -34.18 -3.48
C PRO A 294 -9.70 -35.56 -3.19
N ARG A 295 -8.59 -35.56 -2.45
CA ARG A 295 -7.85 -36.74 -1.99
C ARG A 295 -7.92 -36.96 -0.47
N CYS A 296 -8.50 -36.02 0.28
CA CYS A 296 -8.81 -36.20 1.70
C CYS A 296 -10.18 -35.65 2.10
N GLN A 297 -10.56 -35.90 3.37
CA GLN A 297 -11.78 -35.37 3.98
C GLN A 297 -11.47 -34.60 5.27
N PHE A 298 -12.17 -33.48 5.43
CA PHE A 298 -12.23 -32.69 6.66
C PHE A 298 -13.03 -33.44 7.75
N PRO A 299 -12.77 -33.18 9.04
CA PRO A 299 -13.59 -33.70 10.13
C PRO A 299 -15.00 -33.10 10.07
N ASP A 300 -16.02 -33.90 10.42
CA ASP A 300 -17.43 -33.46 10.39
C ASP A 300 -17.69 -32.22 11.27
N ASN A 301 -16.90 -32.01 12.33
CA ASN A 301 -16.97 -30.84 13.20
C ASN A 301 -16.57 -29.50 12.55
N PHE A 302 -15.97 -29.52 11.35
CA PHE A 302 -15.64 -28.29 10.60
C PHE A 302 -16.70 -27.96 9.54
N THR A 303 -17.57 -28.92 9.18
CA THR A 303 -18.66 -28.74 8.21
C THR A 303 -19.67 -27.72 8.74
N GLY A 304 -20.10 -26.80 7.87
CA GLY A 304 -21.04 -25.73 8.23
C GLY A 304 -20.67 -24.38 7.61
N THR A 305 -21.43 -23.35 7.97
CA THR A 305 -21.20 -21.97 7.51
C THR A 305 -20.54 -21.13 8.60
N TRP A 306 -19.52 -20.38 8.19
CA TRP A 306 -18.64 -19.58 9.03
C TRP A 306 -18.48 -18.18 8.42
N LEU A 307 -18.09 -17.20 9.23
CA LEU A 307 -17.87 -15.80 8.82
C LEU A 307 -16.42 -15.38 9.03
N ASN A 308 -15.84 -14.69 8.04
CA ASN A 308 -14.45 -14.23 8.04
C ASN A 308 -14.31 -12.73 8.31
N THR A 309 -14.15 -12.39 9.59
CA THR A 309 -13.94 -11.00 10.03
C THR A 309 -12.60 -10.41 9.58
N ALA A 310 -11.69 -11.20 8.99
CA ALA A 310 -10.45 -10.70 8.41
C ALA A 310 -10.57 -10.33 6.92
N ASN A 311 -11.69 -10.67 6.25
CA ASN A 311 -11.85 -10.52 4.80
C ASN A 311 -13.27 -10.07 4.43
N PHE A 312 -13.62 -8.82 4.74
CA PHE A 312 -14.92 -8.20 4.40
C PHE A 312 -16.15 -9.02 4.86
N ASP A 313 -16.07 -9.65 6.04
CA ASP A 313 -17.10 -10.53 6.61
C ASP A 313 -17.57 -11.62 5.63
N SER A 314 -16.62 -12.27 4.94
CA SER A 314 -16.92 -13.28 3.93
C SER A 314 -17.69 -14.48 4.49
N GLU A 315 -18.63 -15.00 3.69
CA GLU A 315 -19.32 -16.26 3.97
C GLU A 315 -18.41 -17.43 3.58
N VAL A 316 -18.14 -18.32 4.51
CA VAL A 316 -17.27 -19.48 4.33
C VAL A 316 -18.06 -20.76 4.59
N VAL A 317 -18.41 -21.48 3.52
CA VAL A 317 -19.10 -22.78 3.59
C VAL A 317 -18.07 -23.90 3.54
N ILE A 318 -18.00 -24.71 4.58
CA ILE A 318 -17.15 -25.90 4.64
C ILE A 318 -18.01 -27.15 4.43
N ASN A 319 -17.61 -27.96 3.46
CA ASN A 319 -18.12 -29.31 3.19
C ASN A 319 -17.01 -30.34 3.47
N LYS A 320 -17.32 -31.64 3.41
CA LYS A 320 -16.38 -32.73 3.74
C LYS A 320 -15.09 -32.74 2.93
N THR A 321 -15.10 -32.23 1.71
CA THR A 321 -13.95 -32.26 0.77
C THR A 321 -13.50 -30.89 0.28
N HIS A 322 -14.39 -29.90 0.40
CA HIS A 322 -14.21 -28.57 -0.15
C HIS A 322 -14.49 -27.51 0.90
N ILE A 323 -13.83 -26.38 0.75
CA ILE A 323 -14.27 -25.14 1.38
C ILE A 323 -14.61 -24.17 0.25
N VAL A 324 -15.60 -23.31 0.46
CA VAL A 324 -16.01 -22.27 -0.48
C VAL A 324 -16.13 -20.97 0.29
N GLU A 325 -15.37 -19.96 -0.12
CA GLU A 325 -15.41 -18.61 0.46
C GLU A 325 -15.99 -17.63 -0.55
N ARG A 326 -16.96 -16.83 -0.09
CA ARG A 326 -17.70 -15.84 -0.88
C ARG A 326 -17.63 -14.50 -0.18
N TRP A 327 -17.06 -13.50 -0.86
CA TRP A 327 -17.00 -12.13 -0.37
C TRP A 327 -17.50 -11.15 -1.42
N LYS A 328 -17.93 -9.99 -0.94
CA LYS A 328 -18.51 -8.93 -1.76
C LYS A 328 -17.78 -7.62 -1.46
N PRO A 329 -16.63 -7.36 -2.12
CA PRO A 329 -15.86 -6.14 -1.90
C PRO A 329 -16.51 -4.90 -2.55
N ASP A 330 -17.35 -5.09 -3.57
CA ASP A 330 -18.09 -4.04 -4.29
C ASP A 330 -19.55 -4.53 -4.58
N THR A 331 -20.09 -4.33 -5.78
CA THR A 331 -21.42 -4.84 -6.17
C THR A 331 -21.42 -6.31 -6.61
N ARG A 332 -20.27 -6.85 -7.03
CA ARG A 332 -20.11 -8.24 -7.51
C ARG A 332 -19.62 -9.17 -6.40
N PHE A 333 -20.08 -10.42 -6.42
CA PHE A 333 -19.56 -11.49 -5.55
C PHE A 333 -18.28 -12.08 -6.17
N LYS A 334 -17.27 -12.34 -5.34
CA LYS A 334 -16.12 -13.18 -5.67
C LYS A 334 -16.26 -14.49 -4.89
N GLU A 335 -16.09 -15.61 -5.58
CA GLU A 335 -16.13 -16.95 -5.02
C GLU A 335 -14.77 -17.63 -5.19
N GLN A 336 -14.40 -18.46 -4.21
CA GLN A 336 -13.12 -19.13 -4.20
C GLN A 336 -13.20 -20.48 -3.49
N ILE A 337 -12.55 -21.49 -4.06
CA ILE A 337 -12.74 -22.89 -3.68
C ILE A 337 -11.41 -23.51 -3.27
N TYR A 338 -11.43 -24.26 -2.17
CA TYR A 338 -10.31 -25.03 -1.63
C TYR A 338 -10.65 -26.51 -1.73
N VAL A 339 -9.65 -27.35 -2.02
CA VAL A 339 -9.84 -28.80 -2.10
C VAL A 339 -8.87 -29.49 -1.15
N CYS A 340 -9.34 -30.48 -0.40
CA CYS A 340 -8.52 -31.30 0.49
C CYS A 340 -7.64 -32.28 -0.31
N ILE A 341 -6.30 -32.15 -0.23
CA ILE A 341 -5.34 -32.97 -0.99
C ILE A 341 -4.65 -34.03 -0.13
N GLU A 342 -4.17 -33.67 1.07
CA GLU A 342 -3.59 -34.67 1.98
C GLU A 342 -3.93 -34.34 3.44
N ARG A 343 -4.11 -35.38 4.27
CA ARG A 343 -4.32 -35.27 5.71
C ARG A 343 -3.32 -36.14 6.45
N ARG A 344 -2.59 -35.57 7.41
CA ARG A 344 -1.85 -36.34 8.43
C ARG A 344 -2.19 -35.82 9.82
N GLN A 345 -2.81 -36.68 10.64
CA GLN A 345 -3.31 -36.32 11.98
C GLN A 345 -4.24 -35.09 11.91
N ASN A 346 -3.81 -33.97 12.51
CA ASN A 346 -4.52 -32.69 12.57
C ASN A 346 -3.99 -31.65 11.56
N ARG A 347 -3.14 -32.07 10.60
CA ARG A 347 -2.60 -31.21 9.52
C ARG A 347 -3.25 -31.57 8.19
N PHE A 348 -3.64 -30.54 7.43
CA PHE A 348 -4.34 -30.64 6.15
C PHE A 348 -3.57 -29.85 5.09
N LEU A 349 -3.27 -30.48 3.97
CA LEU A 349 -2.72 -29.87 2.76
C LEU A 349 -3.88 -29.57 1.81
N LEU A 350 -4.05 -28.29 1.46
CA LEU A 350 -5.14 -27.80 0.61
C LEU A 350 -4.57 -27.20 -0.68
N SER A 351 -5.18 -27.50 -1.83
CA SER A 351 -4.90 -26.75 -3.06
C SER A 351 -5.58 -25.38 -2.99
N ARG A 352 -4.83 -24.32 -3.32
CA ARG A 352 -5.12 -22.93 -2.96
C ARG A 352 -5.83 -22.14 -4.05
N HIS A 353 -6.92 -21.46 -3.68
CA HIS A 353 -7.03 -19.98 -3.71
C HIS A 353 -7.47 -19.53 -2.25
N LEU A 354 -7.29 -18.27 -1.74
CA LEU A 354 -6.94 -17.75 -0.35
C LEU A 354 -8.01 -17.45 0.81
N ILE A 355 -7.82 -17.64 2.15
CA ILE A 355 -8.05 -18.81 3.09
C ILE A 355 -8.93 -18.45 4.36
N VAL A 356 -9.25 -19.43 5.23
CA VAL A 356 -10.45 -19.74 6.11
C VAL A 356 -10.20 -19.71 7.70
N ILE A 357 -10.79 -20.63 8.52
CA ILE A 357 -10.80 -20.95 10.01
C ILE A 357 -9.55 -20.62 10.88
N ARG A 358 -9.70 -20.66 12.22
CA ARG A 358 -8.57 -20.79 13.20
C ARG A 358 -7.61 -21.93 12.86
N TYR A 359 -6.65 -21.63 12.01
CA TYR A 359 -5.47 -22.45 11.69
C TYR A 359 -4.21 -21.59 11.77
N ARG A 360 -3.06 -22.14 11.38
CA ARG A 360 -1.89 -21.35 10.99
C ARG A 360 -1.68 -21.47 9.49
N LYS A 361 -1.62 -20.35 8.78
CA LYS A 361 -1.32 -20.31 7.35
C LYS A 361 0.20 -20.40 7.16
N GLY A 362 0.66 -21.47 6.53
CA GLY A 362 2.02 -21.56 6.00
C GLY A 362 2.19 -20.71 4.74
N ARG A 363 3.43 -20.55 4.26
CA ARG A 363 3.68 -20.02 2.92
C ARG A 363 2.97 -20.88 1.87
N GLU A 364 2.45 -20.23 0.83
CA GLU A 364 1.86 -20.91 -0.33
C GLU A 364 2.96 -21.64 -1.10
N MET A 365 2.74 -22.92 -1.41
CA MET A 365 3.71 -23.82 -2.05
C MET A 365 3.03 -24.57 -3.20
N ILE A 366 3.82 -24.99 -4.20
CA ILE A 366 3.34 -25.60 -5.46
C ILE A 366 3.83 -27.05 -5.64
N VAL A 367 4.77 -27.48 -4.80
CA VAL A 367 5.01 -28.91 -4.56
C VAL A 367 3.86 -29.46 -3.73
N ASP A 368 3.33 -30.61 -4.14
CA ASP A 368 2.37 -31.43 -3.38
C ASP A 368 3.05 -32.28 -2.29
N GLU A 369 4.37 -32.14 -2.14
CA GLU A 369 5.18 -32.88 -1.18
C GLU A 369 4.93 -32.42 0.27
N PHE A 370 4.14 -33.20 1.02
CA PHE A 370 3.72 -32.91 2.39
C PHE A 370 4.85 -32.51 3.35
N SER A 371 5.99 -33.20 3.29
CA SER A 371 7.21 -32.93 4.07
C SER A 371 7.67 -31.48 3.93
N THR A 372 7.64 -30.98 2.71
CA THR A 372 8.14 -29.65 2.34
C THR A 372 7.12 -28.57 2.67
N VAL A 373 5.81 -28.82 2.46
CA VAL A 373 4.75 -27.81 2.72
C VAL A 373 4.39 -27.69 4.20
N CYS A 374 4.39 -28.79 4.96
CA CYS A 374 4.05 -28.81 6.39
C CYS A 374 5.27 -28.73 7.33
N SER A 375 6.43 -28.30 6.82
CA SER A 375 7.62 -28.01 7.62
C SER A 375 7.42 -26.79 8.53
N TRP A 376 7.97 -26.85 9.75
CA TRP A 376 7.96 -25.73 10.71
C TRP A 376 8.58 -24.44 10.16
N THR A 377 9.56 -24.53 9.26
CA THR A 377 10.23 -23.39 8.64
C THR A 377 9.35 -22.63 7.64
N MET A 378 8.20 -23.18 7.23
CA MET A 378 7.28 -22.54 6.27
C MET A 378 6.24 -21.63 6.92
N PHE A 379 6.20 -21.55 8.25
CA PHE A 379 5.33 -20.63 8.99
C PHE A 379 6.13 -19.39 9.42
N PRO A 380 5.59 -18.16 9.28
CA PRO A 380 6.32 -16.94 9.63
C PRO A 380 6.63 -16.89 11.13
N GLY A 381 7.92 -16.90 11.49
CA GLY A 381 8.42 -16.86 12.86
C GLY A 381 8.28 -15.50 13.52
N LYS A 382 7.04 -15.05 13.79
CA LYS A 382 6.77 -13.96 14.73
C LYS A 382 6.79 -14.52 16.16
N GLU A 383 7.41 -13.80 17.09
CA GLU A 383 7.59 -14.22 18.49
C GLU A 383 6.26 -14.51 19.21
N GLN A 384 5.17 -13.85 18.79
CA GLN A 384 3.84 -14.06 19.33
C GLN A 384 2.90 -14.68 18.30
N TRP A 385 2.22 -15.75 18.72
CA TRP A 385 1.41 -16.62 17.88
C TRP A 385 0.04 -15.97 17.63
N ARG A 386 -0.07 -15.15 16.57
CA ARG A 386 -1.37 -14.64 16.10
C ARG A 386 -2.07 -15.70 15.24
N TYR A 387 -3.34 -15.97 15.55
CA TYR A 387 -4.23 -16.85 14.81
C TYR A 387 -5.34 -15.99 14.19
N ASP A 388 -5.65 -16.23 12.93
CA ASP A 388 -6.87 -15.70 12.31
C ASP A 388 -8.08 -16.46 12.86
N ILE A 389 -9.27 -15.85 12.88
CA ILE A 389 -10.46 -16.42 13.53
C ILE A 389 -11.63 -16.34 12.57
N LEU A 390 -12.24 -17.49 12.25
CA LEU A 390 -13.63 -17.51 11.78
C LEU A 390 -14.57 -17.70 12.96
N ILE A 391 -15.72 -17.06 12.85
CA ILE A 391 -16.83 -17.14 13.81
C ILE A 391 -17.93 -17.98 13.14
N SER A 392 -18.56 -18.91 13.87
CA SER A 392 -19.71 -19.63 13.32
C SER A 392 -20.87 -18.65 13.12
N GLN A 393 -21.59 -18.75 12.00
CA GLN A 393 -22.71 -17.85 11.70
C GLN A 393 -23.84 -17.98 12.73
N ASP A 394 -24.10 -19.22 13.18
CA ASP A 394 -25.11 -19.56 14.19
C ASP A 394 -24.42 -20.15 15.45
N PRO A 395 -23.82 -19.32 16.32
CA PRO A 395 -23.06 -19.79 17.46
C PRO A 395 -23.99 -20.37 18.55
N VAL A 396 -23.76 -21.64 18.92
CA VAL A 396 -24.46 -22.27 20.05
C VAL A 396 -24.00 -21.64 21.37
N THR A 397 -24.95 -21.22 22.21
CA THR A 397 -24.65 -20.63 23.53
C THR A 397 -24.07 -21.67 24.49
N ILE A 398 -22.79 -21.50 24.84
CA ILE A 398 -22.09 -22.29 25.85
C ILE A 398 -22.09 -21.57 27.20
N LYS A 399 -21.84 -22.32 28.29
CA LYS A 399 -21.63 -21.71 29.60
C LYS A 399 -20.34 -20.89 29.63
N CYS A 400 -20.43 -19.69 30.19
CA CYS A 400 -19.31 -18.80 30.43
C CYS A 400 -18.31 -19.46 31.40
N PRO A 401 -16.99 -19.28 31.20
CA PRO A 401 -15.96 -19.93 32.03
C PRO A 401 -15.78 -19.25 33.40
N VAL A 402 -16.45 -18.14 33.65
CA VAL A 402 -16.39 -17.36 34.89
C VAL A 402 -17.83 -17.16 35.37
N ALA A 403 -18.06 -17.27 36.68
CA ALA A 403 -19.35 -17.02 37.32
C ALA A 403 -19.17 -16.09 38.52
N GLY A 404 -20.16 -15.24 38.79
CA GLY A 404 -20.12 -14.27 39.89
C GLY A 404 -20.15 -12.81 39.41
N LYS A 405 -19.87 -11.90 40.35
CA LYS A 405 -19.95 -10.43 40.17
C LYS A 405 -18.59 -9.81 40.53
N PHE A 406 -18.03 -8.98 39.64
CA PHE A 406 -16.66 -8.48 39.72
C PHE A 406 -16.60 -6.99 39.39
N ARG A 407 -15.72 -6.24 40.08
CA ARG A 407 -15.39 -4.84 39.77
C ARG A 407 -14.12 -4.80 38.91
N PHE A 408 -14.05 -3.92 37.91
CA PHE A 408 -12.93 -3.85 36.96
C PHE A 408 -12.39 -2.43 36.73
N GLU A 409 -11.11 -2.30 36.39
CA GLU A 409 -10.50 -1.03 35.96
C GLU A 409 -10.19 -1.07 34.45
N GLN A 410 -10.46 0.02 33.74
CA GLN A 410 -10.25 0.12 32.30
C GLN A 410 -8.94 0.84 31.97
N ARG A 411 -8.18 0.35 30.98
CA ARG A 411 -6.95 0.99 30.46
C ARG A 411 -6.82 0.70 28.97
N GLY A 412 -6.59 1.73 28.15
CA GLY A 412 -6.43 1.62 26.69
C GLY A 412 -6.93 2.85 25.95
N ASP A 413 -6.82 2.84 24.61
CA ASP A 413 -7.14 4.00 23.76
C ASP A 413 -8.64 4.28 23.62
N ILE A 414 -9.48 3.26 23.85
CA ILE A 414 -10.95 3.35 23.74
C ILE A 414 -11.57 2.59 24.94
N PRO A 415 -12.02 3.29 26.00
CA PRO A 415 -12.74 2.67 27.11
C PRO A 415 -14.19 2.31 26.72
N PHE A 416 -14.77 1.35 27.42
CA PHE A 416 -16.21 1.06 27.36
C PHE A 416 -17.01 2.13 28.12
N GLU A 417 -18.07 2.61 27.49
CA GLU A 417 -19.05 3.54 28.05
C GLU A 417 -20.42 2.86 28.21
N THR A 418 -21.10 3.07 29.34
CA THR A 418 -22.44 2.52 29.55
C THR A 418 -23.47 3.24 28.67
N ARG A 419 -24.19 2.48 27.84
CA ARG A 419 -25.24 3.01 26.95
C ARG A 419 -26.63 2.56 27.38
N ILE A 420 -27.54 3.53 27.53
CA ILE A 420 -28.95 3.26 27.81
C ILE A 420 -29.61 2.67 26.55
N ARG A 421 -30.18 1.46 26.66
CA ARG A 421 -31.00 0.85 25.61
C ARG A 421 -32.19 1.76 25.28
N GLY A 422 -32.20 2.35 24.09
CA GLY A 422 -33.22 3.30 23.63
C GLY A 422 -32.66 4.57 22.98
N GLY A 423 -31.40 4.91 23.28
CA GLY A 423 -30.66 5.98 22.60
C GLY A 423 -30.80 7.39 23.19
N VAL A 424 -29.73 8.17 22.99
CA VAL A 424 -29.67 9.65 23.06
C VAL A 424 -30.16 10.36 24.34
N THR A 425 -30.16 9.69 25.50
CA THR A 425 -30.26 10.38 26.79
C THR A 425 -28.87 10.55 27.40
N GLN A 426 -28.39 11.80 27.51
CA GLN A 426 -27.18 12.10 28.29
C GLN A 426 -27.48 11.98 29.78
N ILE A 427 -26.48 11.55 30.55
CA ILE A 427 -26.52 11.51 32.02
C ILE A 427 -26.39 12.96 32.55
N PRO A 428 -27.08 13.34 33.65
CA PRO A 428 -28.02 12.55 34.44
C PRO A 428 -29.49 12.86 34.13
N ARG A 429 -30.40 11.88 34.33
CA ARG A 429 -31.83 12.17 34.49
C ARG A 429 -32.03 12.97 35.80
N PRO A 430 -32.84 14.03 35.84
CA PRO A 430 -32.87 14.97 36.99
C PRO A 430 -33.14 14.38 38.38
N ASN A 431 -33.78 13.20 38.47
CA ASN A 431 -34.31 12.66 39.72
C ASN A 431 -33.60 11.40 40.24
N VAL A 432 -32.60 10.87 39.54
CA VAL A 432 -31.88 9.64 39.95
C VAL A 432 -30.48 9.99 40.44
N TYR A 433 -30.34 10.22 41.76
CA TYR A 433 -29.06 10.50 42.39
C TYR A 433 -28.41 9.21 42.92
N CYS A 434 -27.35 8.76 42.25
CA CYS A 434 -26.49 7.71 42.78
C CYS A 434 -25.46 8.29 43.75
N LYS A 435 -25.24 7.64 44.90
CA LYS A 435 -24.21 8.01 45.88
C LYS A 435 -22.83 7.45 45.54
N GLU A 436 -22.78 6.29 44.89
CA GLU A 436 -21.56 5.58 44.52
C GLU A 436 -21.78 4.77 43.23
N ASN A 437 -21.02 5.10 42.19
CA ASN A 437 -20.93 4.32 40.96
C ASN A 437 -19.70 3.40 41.04
N ILE A 438 -19.87 2.18 40.56
CA ILE A 438 -18.80 1.19 40.39
C ILE A 438 -18.90 0.57 39.00
N SER A 439 -17.82 -0.01 38.52
CA SER A 439 -17.88 -0.92 37.37
C SER A 439 -18.42 -2.29 37.78
N ASP A 440 -19.27 -2.89 36.94
CA ASP A 440 -19.81 -4.23 37.13
C ASP A 440 -19.55 -5.15 35.93
N PHE A 441 -18.89 -6.28 36.20
CA PHE A 441 -18.80 -7.41 35.30
C PHE A 441 -19.50 -8.59 35.99
N SER A 442 -20.66 -9.00 35.49
CA SER A 442 -21.51 -10.00 36.13
C SER A 442 -21.91 -11.14 35.20
N VAL A 443 -21.79 -12.36 35.72
CA VAL A 443 -22.22 -13.61 35.09
C VAL A 443 -23.05 -14.36 36.12
N CYS A 444 -24.30 -13.94 36.26
CA CYS A 444 -25.17 -14.30 37.38
C CYS A 444 -26.46 -15.06 36.98
N ASP A 445 -26.74 -15.20 35.69
CA ASP A 445 -27.93 -15.94 35.24
C ASP A 445 -27.83 -17.44 35.56
N PRO A 446 -28.95 -18.15 35.85
CA PRO A 446 -28.95 -19.56 36.25
C PRO A 446 -28.26 -20.50 35.24
N ASP A 447 -28.38 -20.17 33.96
CA ASP A 447 -27.76 -20.90 32.85
C ASP A 447 -26.27 -20.57 32.66
N GLN A 448 -25.77 -19.46 33.23
CA GLN A 448 -24.41 -18.93 33.05
C GLN A 448 -24.02 -18.71 31.58
N ARG A 449 -24.95 -18.22 30.72
CA ARG A 449 -24.69 -18.02 29.28
C ARG A 449 -24.61 -16.56 28.84
N ILE A 450 -24.85 -15.63 29.77
CA ILE A 450 -24.90 -14.19 29.51
C ILE A 450 -23.87 -13.52 30.41
N ILE A 451 -23.08 -12.63 29.82
CA ILE A 451 -22.14 -11.75 30.53
C ILE A 451 -22.71 -10.34 30.41
N ASN A 452 -22.97 -9.71 31.55
CA ASN A 452 -23.35 -8.30 31.63
C ASN A 452 -22.10 -7.50 32.01
N ILE A 453 -21.89 -6.38 31.32
CA ILE A 453 -20.78 -5.46 31.59
C ILE A 453 -21.36 -4.04 31.61
N ASP A 454 -21.17 -3.35 32.73
CA ASP A 454 -21.58 -1.98 32.97
C ASP A 454 -20.37 -1.20 33.52
N ALA A 455 -20.01 -0.09 32.91
CA ALA A 455 -18.90 0.74 33.36
C ALA A 455 -19.27 1.64 34.55
N ASP A 456 -20.55 2.02 34.66
CA ASP A 456 -21.09 3.03 35.58
C ASP A 456 -22.33 2.49 36.34
N TYR A 457 -22.21 1.29 36.91
CA TYR A 457 -23.26 0.65 37.70
C TYR A 457 -23.44 1.35 39.06
N CYS A 458 -24.66 1.82 39.34
CA CYS A 458 -24.99 2.40 40.63
C CYS A 458 -25.19 1.31 41.71
N ILE A 459 -24.40 1.32 42.79
CA ILE A 459 -24.58 0.40 43.94
C ILE A 459 -25.54 0.95 45.01
N SER A 460 -26.06 2.17 44.83
CA SER A 460 -26.93 2.80 45.82
C SER A 460 -28.28 2.11 45.91
N VAL A 461 -28.82 1.99 47.14
CA VAL A 461 -30.17 1.46 47.39
C VAL A 461 -31.09 2.51 48.01
N ASP A 462 -32.39 2.37 47.76
CA ASP A 462 -33.43 3.16 48.40
C ASP A 462 -33.65 2.74 49.87
N TYR A 463 -34.58 3.40 50.56
CA TYR A 463 -34.91 3.11 51.95
C TYR A 463 -35.63 1.76 52.15
N PHE A 464 -36.03 1.07 51.08
CA PHE A 464 -36.53 -0.30 51.08
C PHE A 464 -35.45 -1.34 50.69
N GLY A 465 -34.20 -0.92 50.47
CA GLY A 465 -33.11 -1.80 50.05
C GLY A 465 -33.16 -2.21 48.57
N ARG A 466 -33.92 -1.51 47.73
CA ARG A 466 -34.01 -1.74 46.28
C ARG A 466 -32.91 -0.95 45.55
N PRO A 467 -32.28 -1.48 44.49
CA PRO A 467 -31.28 -0.73 43.74
C PRO A 467 -31.89 0.53 43.13
N ILE A 468 -31.17 1.65 43.27
CA ILE A 468 -31.44 2.92 42.57
C ILE A 468 -30.70 2.83 41.25
N ASP A 469 -31.32 2.27 40.21
CA ASP A 469 -30.71 2.21 38.88
C ASP A 469 -31.55 2.93 37.81
N ILE A 470 -30.92 3.21 36.67
CA ILE A 470 -31.52 3.94 35.54
C ILE A 470 -32.47 3.07 34.69
N TYR A 471 -32.62 1.79 35.03
CA TYR A 471 -33.40 0.76 34.34
C TYR A 471 -34.64 0.30 35.14
N SER A 472 -34.69 0.59 36.45
CA SER A 472 -35.69 0.14 37.41
C SER A 472 -36.95 1.00 37.45
N GLU A 473 -36.90 2.24 36.94
CA GLU A 473 -38.10 3.02 36.59
C GLU A 473 -38.79 2.47 35.33
N ARG A 474 -39.20 1.20 35.37
CA ARG A 474 -40.27 0.70 34.50
C ARG A 474 -41.61 1.01 35.14
N LEU A 475 -42.24 2.07 34.63
CA LEU A 475 -43.70 2.24 34.50
C LEU A 475 -44.54 1.43 35.51
N ARG A 476 -44.73 2.02 36.69
CA ARG A 476 -45.85 1.68 37.56
C ARG A 476 -47.13 2.29 36.96
N LEU A 477 -47.60 1.72 35.85
CA LEU A 477 -48.94 1.98 35.32
C LEU A 477 -49.95 1.23 36.20
N GLU A 478 -50.25 1.82 37.35
CA GLU A 478 -51.46 1.47 38.09
C GLU A 478 -52.64 2.07 37.33
N PHE A 479 -53.31 1.23 36.53
CA PHE A 479 -54.67 1.51 36.09
C PHE A 479 -55.56 1.47 37.34
N VAL A 480 -56.10 2.63 37.71
CA VAL A 480 -57.22 2.73 38.65
C VAL A 480 -58.49 2.80 37.81
N GLU A 481 -59.43 1.90 38.05
CA GLU A 481 -60.77 1.95 37.46
C GLU A 481 -61.61 3.04 38.15
N GLU A 482 -62.20 3.93 37.35
CA GLU A 482 -63.52 4.55 37.56
C GLU A 482 -64.31 4.45 36.25
#